data_AF-A0A0C1Z7S3-F1
#
_entry.id   AF-A0A0C1Z7S3-F1
#
_cell.length_a   1.000
_cell.length_b   1.000
_cell.length_c   1.000
_cell.angle_alpha   90.00
_cell.angle_beta   90.00
_cell.angle_gamma   90.00
#
_symmetry.space_group_name_H-M   'P 1'
#
loop_
_entity.id
_entity.type
_entity.pdbx_description
1 polymer ?
#
loop_
_entity_poly.entity_id
_entity_poly.type
_entity_poly.pdbx_seq_one_letter_code
_entity_poly.pdbx_strand_id
1 'polypeptide(L)'
;MNNLFEICNLESSKIEELKVILPKNVMNTRPITGRPLRASKKVLSVAVMTKYEEERKFTYLINSETAKLLPKSAYQVKDLFTTYDEFGSIRFLILSSESNNTWQRSLRESITLAQSTAIELKTDHEAKVYVYHQKEGAIVEEPSSESISEQFQQTFDEFYIDTPEHPLIREKSGKHVVVVDEGITDDVDTKPTQLQAALEVESDKEPDLFEGEFDNLTVEVPEFDFGELNIDDLDL
;
A
#
# COMPACT_ATOMS: atom_id res chain seq x y z
N MET A 1 -1.28 14.66 -45.26
CA MET A 1 -0.94 15.40 -44.03
C MET A 1 -2.00 15.02 -43.02
N ASN A 2 -1.64 14.31 -41.95
CA ASN A 2 -2.61 13.93 -40.92
C ASN A 2 -3.03 15.18 -40.15
N ASN A 3 -4.30 15.21 -39.73
CA ASN A 3 -4.86 16.32 -38.96
C ASN A 3 -4.18 16.37 -37.57
N LEU A 4 -3.87 17.56 -37.07
CA LEU A 4 -3.29 17.75 -35.73
C LEU A 4 -4.12 17.04 -34.63
N PHE A 5 -5.45 17.02 -34.77
CA PHE A 5 -6.34 16.29 -33.86
C PHE A 5 -6.10 14.77 -33.87
N GLU A 6 -5.86 14.18 -35.05
CA GLU A 6 -5.56 12.75 -35.18
C GLU A 6 -4.19 12.42 -34.56
N ILE A 7 -3.22 13.32 -34.71
CA ILE A 7 -1.89 13.19 -34.08
C ILE A 7 -2.03 13.23 -32.57
N CYS A 8 -2.73 14.24 -32.02
CA CYS A 8 -2.97 14.36 -30.58
C CYS A 8 -3.73 13.16 -30.02
N ASN A 9 -4.70 12.61 -30.74
CA ASN A 9 -5.45 11.44 -30.29
C ASN A 9 -4.57 10.18 -30.27
N LEU A 10 -3.74 9.98 -31.31
CA LEU A 10 -2.81 8.85 -31.40
C LEU A 10 -1.71 8.94 -30.32
N GLU A 11 -1.25 10.15 -30.01
CA GLU A 11 -0.28 10.42 -28.95
C GLU A 11 -0.91 10.28 -27.57
N SER A 12 -2.16 10.70 -27.38
CA SER A 12 -2.89 10.56 -26.11
C SER A 12 -2.99 9.09 -25.70
N SER A 13 -3.34 8.18 -26.61
CA SER A 13 -3.38 6.75 -26.31
C SER A 13 -2.01 6.18 -25.96
N LYS A 14 -0.94 6.64 -26.62
CA LYS A 14 0.44 6.25 -26.28
C LYS A 14 0.88 6.81 -24.93
N ILE A 15 0.46 8.02 -24.57
CA ILE A 15 0.75 8.64 -23.27
C ILE A 15 -0.02 7.94 -22.14
N GLU A 16 -1.26 7.50 -22.39
CA GLU A 16 -2.01 6.67 -21.45
C GLU A 16 -1.31 5.34 -21.17
N GLU A 17 -0.72 4.71 -22.19
CA GLU A 17 0.10 3.50 -22.05
C GLU A 17 1.44 3.73 -21.32
N LEU A 18 1.93 4.98 -21.24
CA LEU A 18 3.10 5.36 -20.44
C LEU A 18 2.79 5.50 -18.95
N LYS A 19 1.51 5.59 -18.54
CA LYS A 19 1.15 5.57 -17.12
C LYS A 19 1.47 4.17 -16.58
N VAL A 20 2.53 4.07 -15.80
CA VAL A 20 2.91 2.82 -15.14
C VAL A 20 1.71 2.30 -14.34
N ILE A 21 1.12 1.19 -14.80
CA ILE A 21 -0.01 0.57 -14.12
C ILE A 21 0.48 0.13 -12.74
N LEU A 22 -0.06 0.75 -11.69
CA LEU A 22 0.30 0.41 -10.33
C LEU A 22 -0.29 -0.97 -9.98
N PRO A 23 0.49 -1.87 -9.37
CA PRO A 23 -0.01 -3.16 -8.92
C PRO A 23 -1.16 -3.00 -7.93
N LYS A 24 -2.10 -3.96 -7.94
CA LYS A 24 -3.30 -3.93 -7.10
C LYS A 24 -2.97 -3.83 -5.61
N ASN A 25 -1.93 -4.52 -5.12
CA ASN A 25 -1.53 -4.42 -3.72
C ASN A 25 -1.08 -3.00 -3.34
N VAL A 26 -0.32 -2.31 -4.20
CA VAL A 26 0.12 -0.93 -3.95
C VAL A 26 -1.09 0.00 -3.87
N MET A 27 -2.07 -0.18 -4.75
CA MET A 27 -3.27 0.67 -4.78
C MET A 27 -4.22 0.39 -3.61
N ASN A 28 -4.50 -0.87 -3.34
CA ASN A 28 -5.51 -1.28 -2.37
C ASN A 28 -4.98 -1.30 -0.93
N THR A 29 -3.68 -1.14 -0.71
CA THR A 29 -3.12 -0.94 0.64
C THR A 29 -2.93 0.53 1.02
N ARG A 30 -3.17 1.46 0.09
CA ARG A 30 -3.18 2.91 0.37
C ARG A 30 -4.53 3.31 1.01
N PRO A 31 -4.54 4.22 1.99
CA PRO A 31 -5.78 4.74 2.54
C PRO A 31 -6.61 5.46 1.48
N ILE A 32 -7.93 5.34 1.58
CA ILE A 32 -8.87 6.16 0.82
C ILE A 32 -8.83 7.56 1.44
N THR A 33 -8.63 8.60 0.62
CA THR A 33 -8.60 10.00 1.06
C THR A 33 -9.61 10.83 0.27
N GLY A 34 -10.07 11.93 0.87
CA GLY A 34 -10.97 12.88 0.22
C GLY A 34 -12.41 12.40 0.00
N ARG A 35 -12.80 11.26 0.59
CA ARG A 35 -14.15 10.70 0.51
C ARG A 35 -14.62 10.14 1.85
N PRO A 36 -15.93 10.17 2.15
CA PRO A 36 -16.51 9.43 3.26
C PRO A 36 -16.21 7.93 3.14
N LEU A 37 -15.65 7.37 4.22
CA LEU A 37 -15.32 5.95 4.33
C LEU A 37 -15.65 5.43 5.72
N ARG A 38 -15.78 4.10 5.80
CA ARG A 38 -15.88 3.33 7.04
C ARG A 38 -14.88 2.19 7.04
N ALA A 39 -14.71 1.59 8.22
CA ALA A 39 -13.86 0.43 8.41
C ALA A 39 -14.64 -0.73 9.02
N SER A 40 -14.24 -1.97 8.71
CA SER A 40 -14.79 -3.17 9.30
C SER A 40 -14.49 -3.22 10.81
N LYS A 41 -15.48 -3.66 11.61
CA LYS A 41 -15.27 -3.89 13.05
C LYS A 41 -14.33 -5.05 13.31
N LYS A 42 -14.35 -6.06 12.44
CA LYS A 42 -13.42 -7.20 12.51
C LYS A 42 -12.04 -6.74 12.03
N VAL A 43 -11.04 -7.00 12.85
CA VAL A 43 -9.62 -6.78 12.56
C VAL A 43 -8.93 -8.15 12.56
N LEU A 44 -8.11 -8.41 11.55
CA LEU A 44 -7.35 -9.66 11.43
C LEU A 44 -5.88 -9.40 11.73
N SER A 45 -5.20 -10.34 12.39
CA SER A 45 -3.73 -10.28 12.50
C SER A 45 -3.10 -11.09 11.38
N VAL A 46 -2.16 -10.47 10.66
CA VAL A 46 -1.49 -11.05 9.50
C VAL A 46 0.03 -10.95 9.64
N ALA A 47 0.75 -12.00 9.21
CA ALA A 47 2.19 -11.96 9.06
C ALA A 47 2.54 -11.33 7.71
N VAL A 48 3.43 -10.33 7.73
CA VAL A 48 3.76 -9.55 6.55
C VAL A 48 5.25 -9.37 6.37
N MET A 49 5.66 -9.37 5.11
CA MET A 49 6.97 -8.90 4.66
C MET A 49 6.76 -7.70 3.76
N THR A 50 7.65 -6.72 3.89
CA THR A 50 7.65 -5.56 3.02
C THR A 50 8.91 -5.58 2.17
N LYS A 51 8.74 -5.38 0.87
CA LYS A 51 9.82 -5.15 -0.07
C LYS A 51 9.68 -3.74 -0.64
N TYR A 52 10.77 -3.01 -0.69
CA TYR A 52 10.85 -1.73 -1.38
C TYR A 52 11.54 -1.96 -2.72
N GLU A 53 10.91 -1.53 -3.80
CA GLU A 53 11.52 -1.48 -5.12
C GLU A 53 11.34 -0.06 -5.65
N GLU A 54 12.46 0.59 -5.97
CA GLU A 54 12.51 2.04 -6.25
C GLU A 54 11.84 2.82 -5.10
N GLU A 55 10.70 3.47 -5.36
CA GLU A 55 9.92 4.25 -4.40
C GLU A 55 8.61 3.54 -3.98
N ARG A 56 8.45 2.27 -4.35
CA ARG A 56 7.21 1.52 -4.14
C ARG A 56 7.36 0.52 -3.02
N LYS A 57 6.36 0.53 -2.14
CA LYS A 57 6.23 -0.42 -1.04
C LYS A 57 5.31 -1.57 -1.45
N PHE A 58 5.87 -2.75 -1.62
CA PHE A 58 5.13 -3.98 -1.81
C PHE A 58 4.92 -4.67 -0.48
N THR A 59 3.67 -5.01 -0.16
CA THR A 59 3.34 -5.78 1.04
C THR A 59 2.95 -7.19 0.64
N TYR A 60 3.68 -8.16 1.17
CA TYR A 60 3.43 -9.58 1.00
C TYR A 60 2.81 -10.13 2.27
N LEU A 61 1.73 -10.89 2.12
CA LEU A 61 1.12 -11.66 3.20
C LEU A 61 1.77 -13.05 3.24
N ILE A 62 2.07 -13.55 4.42
CA ILE A 62 2.76 -14.84 4.59
C ILE A 62 1.84 -15.76 5.34
N ASN A 63 1.68 -16.99 4.85
CA ASN A 63 0.93 -17.99 5.58
C ASN A 63 1.64 -18.35 6.91
N SER A 64 0.86 -18.81 7.89
CA SER A 64 1.38 -19.10 9.22
C SER A 64 2.48 -20.18 9.22
N GLU A 65 2.35 -21.19 8.35
CA GLU A 65 3.32 -22.30 8.32
C GLU A 65 4.67 -21.85 7.76
N THR A 66 4.69 -21.06 6.70
CA THR A 66 5.91 -20.48 6.14
C THR A 66 6.53 -19.48 7.11
N ALA A 67 5.72 -18.65 7.78
CA ALA A 67 6.22 -17.69 8.76
C ALA A 67 6.93 -18.38 9.95
N LYS A 68 6.49 -19.57 10.38
CA LYS A 68 7.15 -20.35 11.45
C LYS A 68 8.55 -20.82 11.08
N LEU A 69 8.85 -20.97 9.79
CA LEU A 69 10.15 -21.40 9.30
C LEU A 69 11.18 -20.25 9.26
N LEU A 70 10.72 -19.01 9.45
CA LEU A 70 11.54 -17.81 9.37
C LEU A 70 11.96 -17.31 10.77
N PRO A 71 13.12 -16.64 10.87
CA PRO A 71 13.44 -15.90 12.08
C PRO A 71 12.40 -14.80 12.30
N LYS A 72 12.02 -14.53 13.55
CA LYS A 72 11.01 -13.51 13.90
C LYS A 72 11.35 -12.11 13.39
N SER A 73 12.62 -11.82 13.12
CA SER A 73 13.07 -10.54 12.54
C SER A 73 12.80 -10.42 11.04
N ALA A 74 12.49 -11.52 10.34
CA ALA A 74 12.26 -11.51 8.89
C ALA A 74 10.84 -11.07 8.50
N TYR A 75 9.90 -11.07 9.44
CA TYR A 75 8.52 -10.65 9.18
C TYR A 75 7.96 -9.83 10.35
N GLN A 76 6.85 -9.15 10.11
CA GLN A 76 6.11 -8.39 11.12
C GLN A 76 4.70 -8.95 11.24
N VAL A 77 4.14 -8.97 12.44
CA VAL A 77 2.71 -9.22 12.63
C VAL A 77 2.00 -7.87 12.71
N LYS A 78 0.98 -7.69 11.87
CA LYS A 78 0.23 -6.43 11.76
C LYS A 78 -1.26 -6.68 11.76
N ASP A 79 -2.00 -5.63 12.05
CA ASP A 79 -3.45 -5.63 11.96
C ASP A 79 -3.90 -5.23 10.57
N LEU A 80 -4.77 -6.04 10.00
CA LEU A 80 -5.44 -5.82 8.74
C LEU A 80 -6.86 -5.29 9.00
N PHE A 81 -7.10 -4.08 8.52
CA PHE A 81 -8.40 -3.43 8.49
C PHE A 81 -8.95 -3.44 7.07
N THR A 82 -10.24 -3.73 6.92
CA THR A 82 -10.94 -3.51 5.66
C THR A 82 -11.60 -2.14 5.72
N THR A 83 -11.33 -1.28 4.74
CA THR A 83 -11.97 0.03 4.60
C THR A 83 -12.78 0.09 3.32
N TYR A 84 -13.90 0.80 3.36
CA TYR A 84 -14.79 0.94 2.22
C TYR A 84 -15.41 2.33 2.17
N ASP A 85 -15.59 2.87 0.95
CA ASP A 85 -16.19 4.18 0.72
C ASP A 85 -17.64 4.09 0.23
N GLU A 86 -18.29 5.26 0.12
CA GLU A 86 -19.67 5.39 -0.38
C GLU A 86 -19.86 4.87 -1.81
N PHE A 87 -18.78 4.67 -2.58
CA PHE A 87 -18.82 4.14 -3.94
C PHE A 87 -18.58 2.62 -4.00
N GLY A 88 -18.46 1.96 -2.84
CA GLY A 88 -18.18 0.53 -2.75
C GLY A 88 -16.72 0.16 -3.00
N SER A 89 -15.79 1.13 -3.00
CA SER A 89 -14.36 0.84 -3.16
C SER A 89 -13.83 0.16 -1.91
N ILE A 90 -13.26 -1.04 -2.03
CA ILE A 90 -12.73 -1.81 -0.90
C ILE A 90 -11.20 -1.72 -0.88
N ARG A 91 -10.62 -1.41 0.28
CA ARG A 91 -9.17 -1.35 0.52
C ARG A 91 -8.79 -2.05 1.83
N PHE A 92 -7.52 -2.42 1.93
CA PHE A 92 -6.94 -3.26 2.98
C PHE A 92 -5.77 -2.55 3.65
N LEU A 93 -5.98 -1.99 4.83
CA LEU A 93 -4.93 -1.27 5.55
C LEU A 93 -4.23 -2.21 6.52
N ILE A 94 -2.93 -2.38 6.30
CA ILE A 94 -2.06 -3.21 7.13
C ILE A 94 -1.24 -2.29 8.02
N LEU A 95 -1.64 -2.19 9.28
CA LEU A 95 -1.09 -1.25 10.26
C LEU A 95 -0.45 -2.01 11.41
N SER A 96 0.69 -1.52 11.90
CA SER A 96 1.26 -2.06 13.13
C SER A 96 0.30 -1.79 14.30
N SER A 97 0.25 -2.73 15.26
CA SER A 97 -0.51 -2.54 16.51
C SER A 97 0.03 -1.34 17.30
N GLU A 98 1.34 -1.21 17.32
CA GLU A 98 2.10 -0.13 17.92
C GLU A 98 3.13 0.38 16.90
N SER A 99 3.26 1.70 16.81
CA SER A 99 4.19 2.35 15.89
C SER A 99 4.60 3.70 16.48
N ASN A 100 5.87 4.06 16.40
CA ASN A 100 6.33 5.41 16.72
C ASN A 100 6.14 6.39 15.55
N ASN A 101 5.96 5.87 14.33
CA ASN A 101 5.68 6.66 13.14
C ASN A 101 4.30 7.35 13.26
N THR A 102 4.32 8.68 13.16
CA THR A 102 3.15 9.57 13.33
C THR A 102 2.06 9.33 12.28
N TRP A 103 2.43 9.08 11.02
CA TRP A 103 1.50 8.70 9.96
C TRP A 103 0.75 7.42 10.28
N GLN A 104 1.45 6.37 10.74
CA GLN A 104 0.79 5.11 11.08
C GLN A 104 -0.12 5.24 12.31
N ARG A 105 0.32 6.00 13.33
CA ARG A 105 -0.48 6.24 14.53
C ARG A 105 -1.78 6.98 14.20
N SER A 106 -1.66 8.13 13.54
CA SER A 106 -2.81 8.95 13.16
C SER A 106 -3.75 8.21 12.19
N LEU A 107 -3.22 7.42 11.26
CA LEU A 107 -4.05 6.58 10.40
C LEU A 107 -4.81 5.53 11.22
N ARG A 108 -4.13 4.81 12.12
CA ARG A 108 -4.76 3.80 12.97
C ARG A 108 -5.86 4.39 13.83
N GLU A 109 -5.61 5.54 14.46
CA GLU A 109 -6.61 6.27 15.25
C GLU A 109 -7.84 6.64 14.40
N SER A 110 -7.60 7.17 13.20
CA SER A 110 -8.67 7.53 12.25
C SER A 110 -9.48 6.30 11.83
N ILE A 111 -8.82 5.22 11.45
CA ILE A 111 -9.48 3.98 10.99
C ILE A 111 -10.24 3.30 12.14
N THR A 112 -9.73 3.37 13.36
CA THR A 112 -10.44 2.88 14.55
C THR A 112 -11.75 3.65 14.74
N LEU A 113 -11.73 4.98 14.60
CA LEU A 113 -12.95 5.78 14.63
C LEU A 113 -13.90 5.42 13.48
N ALA A 114 -13.35 5.16 12.28
CA ALA A 114 -14.10 4.76 11.09
C ALA A 114 -14.90 3.44 11.25
N GLN A 115 -14.58 2.63 12.25
CA GLN A 115 -15.36 1.43 12.60
C GLN A 115 -16.74 1.76 13.19
N SER A 116 -16.85 2.94 13.82
CA SER A 116 -18.09 3.41 14.47
C SER A 116 -18.86 4.43 13.65
N THR A 117 -18.18 5.27 12.87
CA THR A 117 -18.80 6.38 12.14
C THR A 117 -18.12 6.59 10.79
N ALA A 118 -18.79 7.25 9.85
CA ALA A 118 -18.18 7.62 8.58
C ALA A 118 -17.23 8.81 8.77
N ILE A 119 -16.05 8.72 8.17
CA ILE A 119 -15.02 9.78 8.21
C ILE A 119 -14.53 10.12 6.81
N GLU A 120 -14.01 11.31 6.63
CA GLU A 120 -13.18 11.68 5.47
C GLU A 120 -11.74 11.85 5.93
N LEU A 121 -10.81 11.12 5.31
CA LEU A 121 -9.38 11.18 5.58
C LEU A 121 -8.69 12.20 4.66
N LYS A 122 -7.75 12.96 5.23
CA LYS A 122 -6.83 13.85 4.51
C LYS A 122 -5.41 13.70 5.06
N THR A 123 -4.42 14.02 4.22
CA THR A 123 -3.02 14.10 4.63
C THR A 123 -2.70 15.53 5.08
N ASP A 124 -2.03 15.65 6.23
CA ASP A 124 -1.35 16.87 6.66
C ASP A 124 0.15 16.60 6.60
N HIS A 125 0.80 17.13 5.55
CA HIS A 125 2.21 16.89 5.29
C HIS A 125 3.12 17.67 6.23
N GLU A 126 2.70 18.83 6.73
CA GLU A 126 3.47 19.64 7.67
C GLU A 126 3.52 18.94 9.03
N ALA A 127 2.38 18.49 9.53
CA ALA A 127 2.29 17.75 10.78
C ALA A 127 2.66 16.26 10.65
N LYS A 128 2.90 15.77 9.42
CA LYS A 128 3.23 14.36 9.11
C LYS A 128 2.20 13.37 9.68
N VAL A 129 0.90 13.67 9.49
CA VAL A 129 -0.21 12.87 10.03
C VAL A 129 -1.39 12.79 9.06
N TYR A 130 -2.23 11.78 9.26
CA TYR A 130 -3.58 11.78 8.71
C TYR A 130 -4.52 12.53 9.62
N VAL A 131 -5.29 13.44 9.04
CA VAL A 131 -6.39 14.15 9.70
C VAL A 131 -7.69 13.54 9.23
N TYR A 132 -8.66 13.42 10.13
CA TYR A 132 -9.99 12.96 9.81
C TYR A 132 -11.04 14.01 10.12
N HIS A 133 -12.12 14.00 9.34
CA HIS A 133 -13.34 14.73 9.65
C HIS A 133 -14.50 13.75 9.71
N GLN A 134 -15.27 13.76 10.79
CA GLN A 134 -16.50 12.96 10.85
C GLN A 134 -17.51 13.52 9.85
N LYS A 135 -18.15 12.64 9.10
CA LYS A 135 -19.17 12.99 8.10
C LYS A 135 -20.52 12.53 8.60
N GLU A 136 -21.17 13.40 9.37
CA GLU A 136 -22.53 13.17 9.83
C GLU A 136 -23.49 12.99 8.65
N GLY A 137 -24.33 11.96 8.70
CA GLY A 137 -25.32 11.67 7.66
C GLY A 137 -24.77 10.99 6.39
N ALA A 138 -23.46 10.78 6.26
CA ALA A 138 -22.91 9.99 5.16
C ALA A 138 -23.30 8.51 5.32
N ILE A 139 -23.95 7.95 4.30
CA ILE A 139 -24.35 6.54 4.28
C ILE A 139 -23.26 5.76 3.54
N VAL A 140 -22.49 5.00 4.31
CA VAL A 140 -21.47 4.09 3.78
C VAL A 140 -21.85 2.68 4.25
N GLU A 141 -22.37 1.90 3.32
CA GLU A 141 -22.84 0.53 3.57
C GLU A 141 -21.67 -0.44 3.62
N GLU A 142 -21.73 -1.40 4.55
CA GLU A 142 -20.72 -2.45 4.63
C GLU A 142 -20.87 -3.40 3.44
N PRO A 143 -19.80 -3.62 2.64
CA PRO A 143 -19.84 -4.56 1.54
C PRO A 143 -20.10 -5.99 2.02
N SER A 144 -20.62 -6.82 1.12
CA SER A 144 -20.82 -8.24 1.41
C SER A 144 -19.49 -8.95 1.71
N SER A 145 -19.53 -10.03 2.49
CA SER A 145 -18.34 -10.84 2.76
C SER A 145 -17.73 -11.44 1.49
N GLU A 146 -18.56 -11.75 0.50
CA GLU A 146 -18.13 -12.25 -0.81
C GLU A 146 -17.32 -11.19 -1.55
N SER A 147 -17.83 -9.95 -1.65
CA SER A 147 -17.13 -8.83 -2.28
C SER A 147 -15.80 -8.50 -1.59
N ILE A 148 -15.75 -8.57 -0.25
CA ILE A 148 -14.51 -8.39 0.51
C ILE A 148 -13.52 -9.50 0.19
N SER A 149 -13.97 -10.76 0.13
CA SER A 149 -13.12 -11.92 -0.18
C SER A 149 -12.57 -11.86 -1.60
N GLU A 150 -13.40 -11.51 -2.58
CA GLU A 150 -12.99 -11.33 -3.98
C GLU A 150 -11.96 -10.21 -4.11
N GLN A 151 -12.21 -9.04 -3.50
CA GLN A 151 -11.25 -7.95 -3.54
C GLN A 151 -9.94 -8.33 -2.83
N PHE A 152 -10.01 -9.06 -1.72
CA PHE A 152 -8.84 -9.51 -0.99
C PHE A 152 -7.98 -10.44 -1.85
N GLN A 153 -8.60 -11.46 -2.47
CA GLN A 153 -7.92 -12.35 -3.38
C GLN A 153 -7.30 -11.56 -4.53
N GLN A 154 -8.06 -10.72 -5.22
CA GLN A 154 -7.52 -9.89 -6.31
C GLN A 154 -6.37 -8.97 -5.88
N THR A 155 -6.35 -8.54 -4.62
CA THR A 155 -5.29 -7.66 -4.08
C THR A 155 -4.01 -8.42 -3.78
N PHE A 156 -4.13 -9.62 -3.23
CA PHE A 156 -3.01 -10.35 -2.63
C PHE A 156 -2.66 -11.67 -3.30
N ASP A 157 -3.36 -12.13 -4.35
CA ASP A 157 -3.09 -13.42 -5.02
C ASP A 157 -1.60 -13.55 -5.42
N GLU A 158 -1.07 -12.54 -6.10
CA GLU A 158 0.34 -12.48 -6.50
C GLU A 158 1.30 -12.04 -5.38
N PHE A 159 0.75 -11.65 -4.22
CA PHE A 159 1.49 -11.10 -3.08
C PHE A 159 1.29 -11.96 -1.82
N TYR A 160 0.82 -13.18 -1.98
CA TYR A 160 0.64 -14.14 -0.91
C TYR A 160 1.72 -15.20 -1.02
N ILE A 161 2.45 -15.41 0.08
CA ILE A 161 3.53 -16.37 0.17
C ILE A 161 3.09 -17.50 1.09
N ASP A 162 2.80 -18.64 0.48
CA ASP A 162 2.40 -19.88 1.15
C ASP A 162 3.47 -20.97 1.10
N THR A 163 4.59 -20.70 0.42
CA THR A 163 5.68 -21.64 0.20
C THR A 163 7.03 -21.09 0.68
N PRO A 164 7.88 -21.94 1.29
CA PRO A 164 9.22 -21.55 1.69
C PRO A 164 10.18 -21.30 0.51
N GLU A 165 9.85 -21.80 -0.69
CA GLU A 165 10.65 -21.62 -1.89
C GLU A 165 10.59 -20.22 -2.48
N HIS A 166 9.63 -19.38 -2.05
CA HIS A 166 9.45 -18.05 -2.61
C HIS A 166 10.74 -17.22 -2.50
N PRO A 167 11.16 -16.49 -3.56
CA PRO A 167 12.46 -15.79 -3.58
C PRO A 167 12.69 -14.87 -2.39
N LEU A 168 11.64 -14.17 -1.95
CA LEU A 168 11.70 -13.27 -0.79
C LEU A 168 11.99 -14.00 0.53
N ILE A 169 11.51 -15.24 0.67
CA ILE A 169 11.76 -16.08 1.85
C ILE A 169 13.21 -16.53 1.85
N ARG A 170 13.72 -16.99 0.70
CA ARG A 170 15.12 -17.43 0.53
C ARG A 170 16.12 -16.31 0.79
N GLU A 171 15.82 -15.08 0.37
CA GLU A 171 16.64 -13.91 0.64
C GLU A 171 16.75 -13.64 2.15
N LYS A 172 15.64 -13.76 2.87
CA LYS A 172 15.54 -13.36 4.29
C LYS A 172 15.87 -14.48 5.28
N SER A 173 15.81 -15.75 4.88
CA SER A 173 16.24 -16.87 5.70
C SER A 173 17.77 -16.95 5.86
N GLY A 174 18.55 -16.29 4.99
CA GLY A 174 20.02 -16.33 5.01
C GLY A 174 20.62 -17.73 4.75
N LYS A 175 19.76 -18.70 4.44
CA LYS A 175 20.06 -20.09 4.13
C LYS A 175 19.16 -20.49 2.98
N HIS A 176 19.70 -21.20 1.99
CA HIS A 176 18.85 -22.02 1.11
C HIS A 176 18.00 -22.90 2.02
N VAL A 177 16.70 -22.62 2.11
CA VAL A 177 15.76 -23.48 2.81
C VAL A 177 15.67 -24.75 1.97
N VAL A 178 16.48 -25.74 2.33
CA VAL A 178 16.33 -27.10 1.83
C VAL A 178 15.12 -27.65 2.59
N VAL A 179 13.99 -27.72 1.92
CA VAL A 179 12.85 -28.49 2.40
C VAL A 179 13.29 -29.95 2.38
N VAL A 180 13.62 -30.48 3.55
CA VAL A 180 13.80 -31.92 3.72
C VAL A 180 12.41 -32.47 4.01
N ASP A 181 11.81 -33.03 2.97
CA ASP A 181 10.65 -33.90 3.08
C ASP A 181 11.04 -35.09 3.98
N GLU A 182 10.29 -35.27 5.07
CA GLU A 182 10.32 -36.41 5.99
C GLU A 182 11.70 -36.94 6.46
N GLY A 183 12.08 -36.64 7.71
CA GLY A 183 13.00 -37.50 8.46
C GLY A 183 13.85 -36.81 9.51
N ILE A 184 13.62 -37.17 10.77
CA ILE A 184 14.53 -36.88 11.89
C ILE A 184 15.87 -37.57 11.61
N THR A 185 16.94 -36.78 11.45
CA THR A 185 18.29 -37.13 11.87
C THR A 185 19.07 -35.86 12.18
N ASP A 186 19.44 -35.71 13.46
CA ASP A 186 20.56 -34.87 13.88
C ASP A 186 21.89 -35.45 13.35
N ASP A 187 22.87 -34.54 13.22
CA ASP A 187 24.32 -34.71 13.06
C ASP A 187 24.87 -34.13 11.73
N VAL A 188 25.99 -33.39 11.65
CA VAL A 188 26.99 -32.91 12.63
C VAL A 188 27.87 -31.84 11.93
N ASP A 189 28.39 -30.92 12.74
CA ASP A 189 29.58 -30.04 12.59
C ASP A 189 29.98 -29.48 11.21
N THR A 190 30.00 -28.15 11.15
CA THR A 190 31.26 -27.44 10.89
C THR A 190 31.43 -26.32 11.92
N LYS A 191 32.53 -26.44 12.67
CA LYS A 191 32.89 -25.69 13.89
C LYS A 191 33.29 -24.21 13.64
N PRO A 192 33.40 -23.41 14.72
CA PRO A 192 33.17 -21.97 14.71
C PRO A 192 34.44 -21.17 14.48
N THR A 193 34.34 -20.09 13.70
CA THR A 193 35.38 -19.05 13.71
C THR A 193 34.92 -17.91 14.60
N GLN A 194 35.53 -17.83 15.78
CA GLN A 194 35.47 -16.65 16.63
C GLN A 194 36.04 -15.44 15.88
N LEU A 195 35.20 -14.44 15.63
CA LEU A 195 35.65 -13.05 15.63
C LEU A 195 34.76 -12.30 16.62
N GLN A 196 35.29 -12.10 17.83
CA GLN A 196 34.90 -10.97 18.65
C GLN A 196 35.40 -9.72 17.93
N ALA A 197 34.47 -8.95 17.37
CA ALA A 197 34.63 -7.53 17.21
C ALA A 197 33.38 -6.91 17.85
N ALA A 198 33.53 -6.46 19.09
CA ALA A 198 32.60 -5.53 19.69
C ALA A 198 32.57 -4.28 18.80
N LEU A 199 31.48 -4.10 18.07
CA LEU A 199 31.08 -2.82 17.53
C LEU A 199 29.63 -2.62 17.97
N GLU A 200 29.47 -1.87 19.06
CA GLU A 200 28.28 -1.05 19.23
C GLU A 200 28.19 -0.16 17.99
N VAL A 201 27.23 -0.45 17.11
CA VAL A 201 26.81 0.48 16.06
C VAL A 201 25.35 0.76 16.33
N GLU A 202 25.15 2.01 16.74
CA GLU A 202 23.90 2.74 16.87
C GLU A 202 22.79 2.17 15.99
N SER A 203 21.80 1.59 16.68
CA SER A 203 20.40 1.69 16.27
C SER A 203 20.09 3.17 16.10
N ASP A 204 20.14 3.68 14.88
CA ASP A 204 19.42 4.88 14.42
C ASP A 204 19.74 5.16 12.95
N LYS A 205 19.11 4.41 12.04
CA LYS A 205 18.78 4.89 10.69
C LYS A 205 17.45 4.30 10.27
N GLU A 206 16.37 5.00 10.61
CA GLU A 206 15.10 4.86 9.89
C GLU A 206 15.35 5.24 8.42
N PRO A 207 14.99 4.41 7.44
CA PRO A 207 14.91 4.88 6.07
C PRO A 207 13.74 5.85 5.96
N ASP A 208 14.04 7.08 5.55
CA ASP A 208 13.09 8.15 5.27
C ASP A 208 11.85 7.60 4.54
N LEU A 209 10.70 7.76 5.20
CA LEU A 209 9.42 7.31 4.70
C LEU A 209 8.91 8.35 3.71
N PHE A 210 9.03 8.01 2.43
CA PHE A 210 8.49 8.72 1.26
C PHE A 210 9.17 10.06 0.94
N GLU A 211 10.44 10.01 0.56
CA GLU A 211 10.95 10.93 -0.47
C GLU A 211 10.82 10.23 -1.83
N GLY A 212 9.68 10.51 -2.47
CA GLY A 212 9.40 10.25 -3.87
C GLY A 212 8.50 11.40 -4.30
N GLU A 213 9.16 12.48 -4.71
CA GLU A 213 8.57 13.72 -5.19
C GLU A 213 7.49 13.42 -6.25
N PHE A 214 6.26 13.82 -5.98
CA PHE A 214 5.31 14.13 -7.04
C PHE A 214 4.87 15.59 -6.87
N ASP A 215 5.84 16.49 -7.00
CA ASP A 215 5.58 17.86 -7.44
C ASP A 215 6.19 18.04 -8.82
N ASN A 216 5.31 18.09 -9.82
CA ASN A 216 5.31 19.01 -10.96
C ASN A 216 4.58 18.37 -12.15
N LEU A 217 3.25 18.30 -12.07
CA LEU A 217 2.44 18.69 -13.22
C LEU A 217 1.84 20.06 -12.91
N THR A 218 2.68 21.09 -12.96
CA THR A 218 2.18 22.42 -13.31
C THR A 218 1.73 22.28 -14.76
N VAL A 219 0.44 21.98 -14.97
CA VAL A 219 -0.17 22.26 -16.26
C VAL A 219 -0.19 23.78 -16.32
N GLU A 220 0.79 24.37 -17.02
CA GLU A 220 0.60 25.68 -17.61
C GLU A 220 -0.61 25.53 -18.53
N VAL A 221 -1.78 25.88 -18.00
CA VAL A 221 -2.95 26.09 -18.84
C VAL A 221 -2.53 27.23 -19.76
N PRO A 222 -2.44 27.04 -21.08
CA PRO A 222 -2.22 28.17 -21.96
C PRO A 222 -3.33 29.18 -21.66
N GLU A 223 -2.97 30.40 -21.29
CA GLU A 223 -3.92 31.50 -21.19
C GLU A 223 -4.63 31.58 -22.54
N PHE A 224 -5.85 31.05 -22.57
CA PHE A 224 -6.72 31.20 -23.72
C PHE A 224 -7.23 32.63 -23.65
N ASP A 225 -6.62 33.50 -24.45
CA ASP A 225 -7.14 34.83 -24.72
C ASP A 225 -8.48 34.65 -25.45
N PHE A 226 -9.57 34.63 -24.68
CA PHE A 226 -10.89 34.78 -25.22
C PHE A 226 -11.00 36.22 -25.73
N GLY A 227 -10.54 36.43 -26.97
CA GLY A 227 -10.92 37.60 -27.73
C GLY A 227 -12.43 37.76 -27.64
N GLU A 228 -12.87 38.93 -27.16
CA GLU A 228 -14.25 39.27 -26.87
C GLU A 228 -15.20 38.78 -27.98
N LEU A 229 -15.94 37.69 -27.69
CA LEU A 229 -17.04 37.26 -28.55
C LEU A 229 -18.18 38.26 -28.37
N ASN A 230 -18.27 39.19 -29.31
CA ASN A 230 -19.36 40.16 -29.38
C ASN A 230 -20.68 39.41 -29.63
N ILE A 231 -21.62 39.53 -28.70
CA ILE A 231 -22.89 38.77 -28.68
C ILE A 231 -23.89 39.25 -29.75
N ASP A 232 -23.57 40.32 -30.49
CA ASP A 232 -24.47 40.91 -31.48
C ASP A 232 -24.48 40.21 -32.87
N ASP A 233 -23.65 39.19 -33.10
CA ASP A 233 -23.56 38.47 -34.40
C ASP A 233 -24.23 37.08 -34.41
N LEU A 234 -25.09 36.77 -33.43
CA LEU A 234 -25.98 35.61 -33.51
C LEU A 234 -27.37 36.03 -34.01
N ASP A 235 -27.52 36.06 -35.34
CA ASP A 235 -28.84 36.02 -36.00
C ASP A 235 -29.58 34.75 -35.56
N LEU A 236 -30.70 34.92 -34.83
CA LEU A 236 -31.65 33.87 -34.44
C LEU A 236 -32.56 33.45 -35.60
#